data_AF-A0A0K2SXG4-F1
#
_entry.id   AF-A0A0K2SXG4-F1
#
_cell.length_a   1.000
_cell.length_b   1.000
_cell.length_c   1.000
_cell.angle_alpha   90.00
_cell.angle_beta   90.00
_cell.angle_gamma   90.00
#
_symmetry.space_group_name_H-M   'P 1'
#
loop_
_entity.id
_entity.type
_entity.pdbx_description
1 polymer ?
#
loop_
_entity_poly.entity_id
_entity_poly.type
_entity_poly.pdbx_seq_one_letter_code
_entity_poly.pdbx_strand_id
1 'polypeptide(L)'
;EIYKDRKKFSKQVFEVASSDLVNMGITVVSYTLKDIRDEEGYLKALGMARTAEVKRDARIGEAEAKRDAQIKEAIAEEERMAARLLNDAEIAKSKRDFELKKAAYDVEVNTKKAEAELAYELQAAKTKQRIKDEQMQIRVVERAQEILVQAQEIQRRERELDSTVRRPAEAEKYRLEKIAEANKNKIIMESEADAEAEILKGEAEAFAIEARAKAEAEQMAKKADAWKEYKDAAVLEMMLDSMPKIAAEIAAPLSQAKKITMVSDGSGEIGASRLTGEVLTIMSSVSHTVKQLTGVDITTQCHSRSMGATRV
;
A
#
# COMPACT_ATOMS: atom_id res chain seq x y z
N GLU A 1 130.94 85.38 11.24
CA GLU A 1 132.05 84.60 10.61
C GLU A 1 132.65 83.52 11.52
N ILE A 2 132.94 83.80 12.80
CA ILE A 2 133.64 82.89 13.73
C ILE A 2 133.01 81.48 13.81
N TYR A 3 131.67 81.37 13.82
CA TYR A 3 130.97 80.08 13.86
C TYR A 3 130.87 79.37 12.51
N LYS A 4 130.76 80.13 11.40
CA LYS A 4 130.63 79.56 10.06
C LYS A 4 131.97 79.03 9.54
N ASP A 5 133.09 79.67 9.88
CA ASP A 5 134.44 79.29 9.43
C ASP A 5 135.48 79.30 10.57
N ARG A 6 135.35 78.31 11.47
CA ARG A 6 136.26 78.14 12.63
C ARG A 6 137.75 78.10 12.23
N LYS A 7 138.08 77.52 11.08
CA LYS A 7 139.47 77.38 10.59
C LYS A 7 140.13 78.74 10.27
N LYS A 8 139.35 79.73 9.80
CA LYS A 8 139.86 81.05 9.40
C LYS A 8 140.19 81.92 10.61
N PHE A 9 139.30 81.94 11.60
CA PHE A 9 139.48 82.64 12.87
C PHE A 9 140.71 82.12 13.64
N SER A 10 140.83 80.79 13.71
CA SER A 10 141.96 80.10 14.32
C SER A 10 143.30 80.64 13.77
N LYS A 11 143.46 80.68 12.44
CA LYS A 11 144.72 81.13 11.78
C LYS A 11 145.10 82.56 12.11
N GLN A 12 144.15 83.48 12.14
CA GLN A 12 144.41 84.91 12.39
C GLN A 12 144.90 85.16 13.81
N VAL A 13 144.30 84.48 14.80
CA VAL A 13 144.74 84.61 16.21
C VAL A 13 146.14 84.03 16.40
N PHE A 14 146.45 82.92 15.72
CA PHE A 14 147.78 82.33 15.75
C PHE A 14 148.86 83.27 15.21
N GLU A 15 148.60 83.94 14.09
CA GLU A 15 149.56 84.82 13.44
C GLU A 15 149.91 86.05 14.31
N VAL A 16 148.89 86.69 14.90
CA VAL A 16 149.07 87.86 15.78
C VAL A 16 149.73 87.48 17.10
N ALA A 17 149.28 86.39 17.74
CA ALA A 17 149.88 85.96 19.00
C ALA A 17 151.32 85.46 18.81
N SER A 18 151.63 84.82 17.68
CA SER A 18 152.97 84.34 17.38
C SER A 18 153.97 85.49 17.22
N SER A 19 153.60 86.63 16.62
CA SER A 19 154.54 87.77 16.50
C SER A 19 154.89 88.37 17.86
N ASP A 20 153.92 88.48 18.76
CA ASP A 20 154.12 89.09 20.08
C ASP A 20 154.89 88.16 21.03
N LEU A 21 154.63 86.86 20.98
CA LEU A 21 155.31 85.86 21.81
C LEU A 21 156.78 85.67 21.39
N VAL A 22 157.09 85.77 20.09
CA VAL A 22 158.46 85.69 19.57
C VAL A 22 159.33 86.83 20.09
N ASN A 23 158.80 88.05 20.20
CA ASN A 23 159.53 89.20 20.78
C ASN A 23 159.87 89.03 22.27
N MET A 24 159.16 88.15 22.97
CA MET A 24 159.44 87.76 24.36
C MET A 24 160.28 86.47 24.47
N GLY A 25 160.70 85.88 23.35
CA GLY A 25 161.53 84.67 23.29
C GLY A 25 160.78 83.34 23.44
N ILE A 26 159.46 83.31 23.27
CA ILE A 26 158.61 82.11 23.40
C ILE A 26 158.00 81.74 22.04
N THR A 27 158.07 80.46 21.64
CA THR A 27 157.49 79.97 20.38
C THR A 27 156.30 79.03 20.65
N VAL A 28 155.16 79.32 20.02
CA VAL A 28 153.95 78.47 20.11
C VAL A 28 154.02 77.34 19.07
N VAL A 29 154.00 76.09 19.52
CA VAL A 29 154.08 74.91 18.62
C VAL A 29 152.71 74.50 18.07
N SER A 30 151.66 74.54 18.89
CA SER A 30 150.29 74.28 18.45
C SER A 30 149.28 74.94 19.36
N TYR A 31 148.12 75.30 18.81
CA TYR A 31 146.96 75.78 19.55
C TYR A 31 145.72 75.08 19.00
N THR A 32 144.81 74.70 19.88
CA THR A 32 143.52 74.09 19.51
C THR A 32 142.40 74.79 20.27
N LEU A 33 141.35 75.18 19.54
CA LEU A 33 140.15 75.75 20.13
C LEU A 33 139.39 74.64 20.84
N LYS A 34 139.27 74.71 22.16
CA LYS A 34 138.63 73.67 22.97
C LYS A 34 137.10 73.80 22.98
N ASP A 35 136.61 74.99 23.30
CA ASP A 35 135.17 75.26 23.41
C ASP A 35 134.88 76.72 23.03
N ILE A 36 133.75 76.96 22.37
CA ILE A 36 133.28 78.31 22.04
C ILE A 36 131.97 78.48 22.78
N ARG A 37 132.01 79.29 23.84
CA ARG A 37 130.85 79.61 24.67
C ARG A 37 130.41 81.02 24.40
N ASP A 38 129.11 81.20 24.48
CA ASP A 38 128.42 82.46 24.28
C ASP A 38 127.53 82.69 25.51
N GLU A 39 127.81 83.76 26.25
CA GLU A 39 127.10 84.09 27.50
C GLU A 39 125.73 84.71 27.21
N GLU A 40 125.57 85.41 26.08
CA GLU A 40 124.32 86.05 25.64
C GLU A 40 123.35 85.08 24.92
N GLY A 41 123.75 83.82 24.73
CA GLY A 41 122.88 82.74 24.27
C GLY A 41 122.42 82.81 22.80
N TYR A 42 123.04 83.65 21.97
CA TYR A 42 122.75 83.81 20.54
C TYR A 42 122.84 82.49 19.76
N LEU A 43 123.83 81.64 20.07
CA LEU A 43 123.97 80.33 19.41
C LEU A 43 122.78 79.39 19.70
N LYS A 44 122.22 79.47 20.91
CA LYS A 44 121.07 78.66 21.32
C LYS A 44 119.81 79.15 20.60
N ALA A 45 119.62 80.47 20.49
CA ALA A 45 118.51 81.08 19.76
C ALA A 45 118.53 80.74 18.26
N LEU A 46 119.71 80.72 17.62
CA LEU A 46 119.86 80.33 16.22
C LEU A 46 119.47 78.86 15.97
N GLY A 47 119.79 77.97 16.92
CA GLY A 47 119.39 76.56 16.87
C GLY A 47 117.89 76.33 17.11
N MET A 48 117.23 77.19 17.90
CA MET A 48 115.79 77.08 18.18
C MET A 48 114.92 77.26 16.92
N ALA A 49 115.24 78.23 16.06
CA ALA A 49 114.51 78.45 14.82
C ALA A 49 114.62 77.22 13.88
N ARG A 50 115.84 76.71 13.67
CA ARG A 50 116.06 75.56 12.79
C ARG A 50 115.45 74.26 13.34
N THR A 51 115.46 74.06 14.65
CA THR A 51 114.81 72.90 15.29
C THR A 51 113.29 73.00 15.25
N ALA A 52 112.71 74.19 15.34
CA ALA A 52 111.28 74.41 15.17
C ALA A 52 110.81 74.16 13.73
N GLU A 53 111.60 74.59 12.72
CA GLU A 53 111.37 74.26 11.31
C GLU A 53 111.36 72.74 11.09
N VAL A 54 112.42 72.04 11.51
CA VAL A 54 112.52 70.58 11.36
C VAL A 54 111.37 69.86 12.09
N LYS A 55 110.97 70.31 13.28
CA LYS A 55 109.81 69.74 14.00
C LYS A 55 108.47 70.06 13.34
N ARG A 56 108.36 71.18 12.64
CA ARG A 56 107.15 71.50 11.86
C ARG A 56 107.08 70.59 10.65
N ASP A 57 108.16 70.47 9.89
CA ASP A 57 108.22 69.64 8.69
C ASP A 57 108.02 68.15 9.03
N ALA A 58 108.60 67.68 10.13
CA ALA A 58 108.35 66.32 10.63
C ALA A 58 106.88 66.08 10.99
N ARG A 59 106.22 67.05 11.63
CA ARG A 59 104.77 66.95 11.95
C ARG A 59 103.90 67.00 10.71
N ILE A 60 104.26 67.82 9.72
CA ILE A 60 103.55 67.88 8.43
C ILE A 60 103.69 66.54 7.71
N GLY A 61 104.92 66.01 7.61
CA GLY A 61 105.17 64.70 7.01
C GLY A 61 104.45 63.56 7.73
N GLU A 62 104.39 63.57 9.07
CA GLU A 62 103.63 62.58 9.83
C GLU A 62 102.11 62.70 9.58
N ALA A 63 101.58 63.91 9.50
CA ALA A 63 100.15 64.14 9.23
C ALA A 63 99.77 63.76 7.79
N GLU A 64 100.63 64.04 6.81
CA GLU A 64 100.44 63.65 5.42
C GLU A 64 100.51 62.12 5.27
N ALA A 65 101.52 61.47 5.87
CA ALA A 65 101.62 60.01 5.87
C ALA A 65 100.41 59.35 6.55
N LYS A 66 99.93 59.90 7.68
CA LYS A 66 98.71 59.43 8.35
C LYS A 66 97.46 59.62 7.49
N ARG A 67 97.31 60.77 6.83
CA ARG A 67 96.20 61.04 5.91
C ARG A 67 96.18 60.04 4.76
N ASP A 68 97.32 59.83 4.11
CA ASP A 68 97.43 58.93 2.96
C ASP A 68 97.20 57.47 3.38
N ALA A 69 97.69 57.08 4.56
CA ALA A 69 97.40 55.76 5.14
C ALA A 69 95.90 55.58 5.39
N GLN A 70 95.23 56.56 6.00
CA GLN A 70 93.79 56.51 6.27
C GLN A 70 92.96 56.48 4.99
N ILE A 71 93.33 57.24 3.96
CA ILE A 71 92.64 57.22 2.66
C ILE A 71 92.76 55.82 2.04
N LYS A 72 93.97 55.24 2.02
CA LYS A 72 94.18 53.89 1.49
C LYS A 72 93.43 52.84 2.29
N GLU A 73 93.39 52.96 3.60
CA GLU A 73 92.66 52.06 4.49
C GLU A 73 91.15 52.16 4.27
N ALA A 74 90.60 53.37 4.13
CA ALA A 74 89.19 53.59 3.84
C ALA A 74 88.78 53.01 2.47
N ILE A 75 89.59 53.22 1.43
CA ILE A 75 89.34 52.63 0.10
C ILE A 75 89.38 51.10 0.15
N ALA A 76 90.36 50.52 0.85
CA ALA A 76 90.45 49.06 1.01
C ALA A 76 89.30 48.48 1.84
N GLU A 77 88.78 49.22 2.82
CA GLU A 77 87.57 48.84 3.58
C GLU A 77 86.32 48.95 2.71
N GLU A 78 86.14 50.02 1.93
CA GLU A 78 85.02 50.16 1.00
C GLU A 78 84.98 49.03 -0.03
N GLU A 79 86.12 48.71 -0.66
CA GLU A 79 86.20 47.60 -1.62
C GLU A 79 85.86 46.25 -0.98
N ARG A 80 86.38 45.99 0.23
CA ARG A 80 86.06 44.77 0.98
C ARG A 80 84.59 44.70 1.35
N MET A 81 83.99 45.79 1.81
CA MET A 81 82.56 45.83 2.15
C MET A 81 81.70 45.67 0.91
N ALA A 82 82.04 46.31 -0.20
CA ALA A 82 81.35 46.14 -1.48
C ALA A 82 81.39 44.67 -1.95
N ALA A 83 82.55 44.03 -1.88
CA ALA A 83 82.70 42.61 -2.22
C ALA A 83 81.90 41.69 -1.30
N ARG A 84 81.85 41.97 0.01
CA ARG A 84 81.02 41.21 0.96
C ARG A 84 79.53 41.38 0.67
N LEU A 85 79.06 42.61 0.48
CA LEU A 85 77.66 42.89 0.19
C LEU A 85 77.21 42.26 -1.14
N LEU A 86 78.07 42.25 -2.16
CA LEU A 86 77.79 41.57 -3.41
C LEU A 86 77.66 40.05 -3.22
N ASN A 87 78.58 39.43 -2.47
CA ASN A 87 78.49 38.00 -2.16
C ASN A 87 77.22 37.69 -1.34
N ASP A 88 76.91 38.49 -0.32
CA ASP A 88 75.71 38.31 0.51
C ASP A 88 74.42 38.48 -0.31
N ALA A 89 74.40 39.44 -1.24
CA ALA A 89 73.28 39.63 -2.17
C ALA A 89 73.10 38.42 -3.09
N GLU A 90 74.19 37.85 -3.63
CA GLU A 90 74.12 36.68 -4.51
C GLU A 90 73.71 35.41 -3.73
N ILE A 91 74.17 35.26 -2.48
CA ILE A 91 73.74 34.19 -1.58
C ILE A 91 72.25 34.33 -1.27
N ALA A 92 71.78 35.54 -0.94
CA ALA A 92 70.37 35.80 -0.64
C ALA A 92 69.48 35.52 -1.87
N LYS A 93 69.93 35.94 -3.06
CA LYS A 93 69.26 35.65 -4.33
C LYS A 93 69.19 34.14 -4.60
N SER A 94 70.31 33.43 -4.45
CA SER A 94 70.37 31.97 -4.62
C SER A 94 69.46 31.24 -3.64
N LYS A 95 69.41 31.69 -2.37
CA LYS A 95 68.49 31.15 -1.36
C LYS A 95 67.03 31.38 -1.74
N ARG A 96 66.67 32.60 -2.13
CA ARG A 96 65.31 32.93 -2.61
C ARG A 96 64.92 32.07 -3.80
N ASP A 97 65.80 31.93 -4.79
CA ASP A 97 65.52 31.14 -5.99
C ASP A 97 65.39 29.65 -5.65
N PHE A 98 66.21 29.14 -4.74
CA PHE A 98 66.09 27.78 -4.21
C PHE A 98 64.76 27.57 -3.48
N GLU A 99 64.36 28.49 -2.60
CA GLU A 99 63.09 28.42 -1.87
C GLU A 99 61.88 28.51 -2.80
N LEU A 100 61.93 29.38 -3.82
CA LEU A 100 60.88 29.48 -4.83
C LEU A 100 60.75 28.19 -5.64
N LYS A 101 61.88 27.60 -6.07
CA LYS A 101 61.87 26.31 -6.77
C LYS A 101 61.36 25.19 -5.87
N LYS A 102 61.81 25.14 -4.61
CA LYS A 102 61.34 24.17 -3.63
C LYS A 102 59.83 24.27 -3.43
N ALA A 103 59.31 25.48 -3.21
CA ALA A 103 57.87 25.69 -3.06
C ALA A 103 57.09 25.28 -4.31
N ALA A 104 57.60 25.56 -5.52
CA ALA A 104 56.98 25.13 -6.76
C ALA A 104 56.92 23.60 -6.87
N TYR A 105 58.02 22.90 -6.56
CA TYR A 105 58.05 21.43 -6.55
C TYR A 105 57.16 20.85 -5.45
N ASP A 106 57.12 21.44 -4.26
CA ASP A 106 56.26 20.99 -3.18
C ASP A 106 54.78 21.10 -3.57
N VAL A 107 54.40 22.20 -4.25
CA VAL A 107 53.05 22.34 -4.81
C VAL A 107 52.77 21.25 -5.84
N GLU A 108 53.69 20.99 -6.78
CA GLU A 108 53.52 19.94 -7.80
C GLU A 108 53.44 18.53 -7.20
N VAL A 109 54.30 18.22 -6.23
CA VAL A 109 54.26 16.94 -5.52
C VAL A 109 52.96 16.78 -4.75
N ASN A 110 52.50 17.84 -4.07
CA ASN A 110 51.26 17.78 -3.30
C ASN A 110 50.02 17.70 -4.18
N THR A 111 49.97 18.40 -5.31
CA THR A 111 48.86 18.26 -6.27
C THR A 111 48.83 16.84 -6.84
N LYS A 112 49.98 16.27 -7.21
CA LYS A 112 50.07 14.89 -7.71
C LYS A 112 49.71 13.86 -6.64
N LYS A 113 50.09 14.08 -5.39
CA LYS A 113 49.67 13.24 -4.25
C LYS A 113 48.16 13.31 -4.03
N ALA A 114 47.59 14.51 -4.01
CA ALA A 114 46.15 14.70 -3.85
C ALA A 114 45.35 14.08 -5.02
N GLU A 115 45.83 14.22 -6.26
CA GLU A 115 45.26 13.55 -7.43
C GLU A 115 45.32 12.03 -7.29
N ALA A 116 46.44 11.47 -6.81
CA ALA A 116 46.59 10.04 -6.59
C ALA A 116 45.67 9.52 -5.48
N GLU A 117 45.53 10.26 -4.37
CA GLU A 117 44.61 9.93 -3.27
C GLU A 117 43.15 9.96 -3.75
N LEU A 118 42.73 11.02 -4.45
CA LEU A 118 41.39 11.12 -5.02
C LEU A 118 41.12 10.02 -6.06
N ALA A 119 42.10 9.68 -6.89
CA ALA A 119 41.99 8.58 -7.84
C ALA A 119 41.83 7.23 -7.13
N TYR A 120 42.57 7.00 -6.05
CA TYR A 120 42.45 5.81 -5.22
C TYR A 120 41.06 5.72 -4.57
N GLU A 121 40.58 6.80 -3.95
CA GLU A 121 39.25 6.87 -3.34
C GLU A 121 38.14 6.66 -4.37
N LEU A 122 38.25 7.29 -5.55
CA LEU A 122 37.31 7.12 -6.64
C LEU A 122 37.28 5.65 -7.11
N GLN A 123 38.43 5.01 -7.24
CA GLN A 123 38.51 3.62 -7.66
C GLN A 123 37.95 2.68 -6.58
N ALA A 124 38.19 2.95 -5.30
CA ALA A 124 37.58 2.22 -4.19
C ALA A 124 36.05 2.38 -4.20
N ALA A 125 35.53 3.59 -4.45
CA ALA A 125 34.10 3.85 -4.57
C ALA A 125 33.48 3.12 -5.77
N LYS A 126 34.10 3.17 -6.96
CA LYS A 126 33.66 2.41 -8.14
C LYS A 126 33.63 0.91 -7.88
N THR A 127 34.66 0.39 -7.21
CA THR A 127 34.73 -1.04 -6.86
C THR A 127 33.63 -1.41 -5.87
N LYS A 128 33.38 -0.58 -4.84
CA LYS A 128 32.25 -0.78 -3.92
C LYS A 128 30.91 -0.73 -4.63
N GLN A 129 30.72 0.17 -5.59
CA GLN A 129 29.50 0.23 -6.40
C GLN A 129 29.32 -1.06 -7.20
N ARG A 130 30.35 -1.53 -7.91
CA ARG A 130 30.32 -2.80 -8.64
C ARG A 130 29.99 -3.99 -7.74
N ILE A 131 30.58 -4.05 -6.53
CA ILE A 131 30.27 -5.10 -5.55
C ILE A 131 28.80 -5.02 -5.12
N LYS A 132 28.26 -3.81 -4.87
CA LYS A 132 26.84 -3.64 -4.52
C LYS A 132 25.91 -4.06 -5.64
N ASP A 133 26.25 -3.73 -6.89
CA ASP A 133 25.47 -4.11 -8.06
C ASP A 133 25.44 -5.64 -8.20
N GLU A 134 26.58 -6.30 -8.05
CA GLU A 134 26.69 -7.77 -8.06
C GLU A 134 25.91 -8.39 -6.88
N GLN A 135 26.04 -7.85 -5.68
CA GLN A 135 25.26 -8.29 -4.51
C GLN A 135 23.75 -8.13 -4.72
N MET A 136 23.32 -7.07 -5.40
CA MET A 136 21.92 -6.87 -5.75
C MET A 136 21.45 -7.91 -6.76
N GLN A 137 22.26 -8.24 -7.76
CA GLN A 137 21.96 -9.32 -8.71
C GLN A 137 21.82 -10.68 -8.00
N ILE A 138 22.77 -11.00 -7.11
CA ILE A 138 22.69 -12.22 -6.28
C ILE A 138 21.37 -12.23 -5.50
N ARG A 139 21.01 -11.13 -4.85
CA ARG A 139 19.75 -11.02 -4.09
C ARG A 139 18.50 -11.18 -4.97
N VAL A 140 18.51 -10.63 -6.19
CA VAL A 140 17.40 -10.80 -7.13
C VAL A 140 17.26 -12.27 -7.55
N VAL A 141 18.38 -12.95 -7.82
CA VAL A 141 18.39 -14.37 -8.15
C VAL A 141 17.93 -15.22 -6.96
N GLU A 142 18.44 -14.96 -5.75
CA GLU A 142 18.00 -15.62 -4.52
C GLU A 142 16.49 -15.47 -4.31
N ARG A 143 15.97 -14.24 -4.42
CA ARG A 143 14.54 -13.97 -4.23
C ARG A 143 13.68 -14.58 -5.35
N ALA A 144 14.17 -14.59 -6.59
CA ALA A 144 13.51 -15.30 -7.68
C ALA A 144 13.46 -16.81 -7.40
N GLN A 145 14.54 -17.39 -6.89
CA GLN A 145 14.59 -18.80 -6.51
C GLN A 145 13.66 -19.10 -5.33
N GLU A 146 13.59 -18.22 -4.32
CA GLU A 146 12.62 -18.32 -3.23
C GLU A 146 11.18 -18.32 -3.76
N ILE A 147 10.84 -17.40 -4.67
CA ILE A 147 9.51 -17.34 -5.30
C ILE A 147 9.22 -18.64 -6.06
N LEU A 148 10.20 -19.20 -6.79
CA LEU A 148 10.04 -20.47 -7.49
C LEU A 148 9.77 -21.63 -6.52
N VAL A 149 10.52 -21.71 -5.42
CA VAL A 149 10.31 -22.74 -4.38
C VAL A 149 8.92 -22.57 -3.75
N GLN A 150 8.52 -21.35 -3.40
CA GLN A 150 7.20 -21.06 -2.85
C GLN A 150 6.07 -21.41 -3.84
N ALA A 151 6.23 -21.10 -5.13
CA ALA A 151 5.27 -21.48 -6.16
C ALA A 151 5.14 -23.02 -6.26
N GLN A 152 6.26 -23.73 -6.15
CA GLN A 152 6.28 -25.19 -6.18
C GLN A 152 5.67 -25.81 -4.90
N GLU A 153 5.87 -25.20 -3.74
CA GLU A 153 5.21 -25.56 -2.48
C GLU A 153 3.69 -25.33 -2.56
N ILE A 154 3.25 -24.20 -3.10
CA ILE A 154 1.82 -23.92 -3.36
C ILE A 154 1.25 -24.99 -4.28
N GLN A 155 1.95 -25.35 -5.36
CA GLN A 155 1.48 -26.37 -6.28
C GLN A 155 1.38 -27.76 -5.63
N ARG A 156 2.34 -28.15 -4.79
CA ARG A 156 2.24 -29.38 -3.99
C ARG A 156 1.03 -29.33 -3.06
N ARG A 157 0.86 -28.23 -2.34
CA ARG A 157 -0.23 -28.04 -1.38
C ARG A 157 -1.60 -28.02 -2.07
N GLU A 158 -1.69 -27.44 -3.25
CA GLU A 158 -2.92 -27.46 -4.07
C GLU A 158 -3.26 -28.88 -4.49
N ARG A 159 -2.28 -29.69 -4.93
CA ARG A 159 -2.51 -31.11 -5.24
C ARG A 159 -2.91 -31.93 -4.01
N GLU A 160 -2.32 -31.65 -2.85
CA GLU A 160 -2.69 -32.29 -1.58
C GLU A 160 -4.12 -31.93 -1.18
N LEU A 161 -4.51 -30.66 -1.26
CA LEU A 161 -5.86 -30.18 -0.97
C LEU A 161 -6.88 -30.70 -1.98
N ASP A 162 -6.50 -30.79 -3.25
CA ASP A 162 -7.35 -31.36 -4.30
C ASP A 162 -7.65 -32.83 -3.97
N SER A 163 -6.62 -33.61 -3.62
CA SER A 163 -6.79 -35.01 -3.25
C SER A 163 -7.52 -35.23 -1.92
N THR A 164 -7.29 -34.37 -0.92
CA THR A 164 -7.76 -34.59 0.46
C THR A 164 -9.12 -33.95 0.72
N VAL A 165 -9.41 -32.81 0.11
CA VAL A 165 -10.62 -32.01 0.38
C VAL A 165 -11.56 -32.05 -0.81
N ARG A 166 -11.09 -31.72 -2.02
CA ARG A 166 -11.98 -31.64 -3.19
C ARG A 166 -12.51 -33.00 -3.61
N ARG A 167 -11.65 -34.00 -3.81
CA ARG A 167 -12.08 -35.32 -4.28
C ARG A 167 -13.08 -36.00 -3.32
N PRO A 168 -12.89 -36.00 -1.98
CA PRO A 168 -13.90 -36.53 -1.07
C PRO A 168 -15.18 -35.69 -1.02
N ALA A 169 -15.07 -34.35 -1.09
CA ALA A 169 -16.24 -33.49 -1.14
C ALA A 169 -17.06 -33.68 -2.42
N GLU A 170 -16.41 -33.87 -3.57
CA GLU A 170 -17.06 -34.21 -4.84
C GLU A 170 -17.69 -35.60 -4.79
N ALA A 171 -17.01 -36.58 -4.20
CA ALA A 171 -17.57 -37.91 -4.00
C ALA A 171 -18.82 -37.88 -3.10
N GLU A 172 -18.80 -37.11 -2.01
CA GLU A 172 -19.95 -36.96 -1.12
C GLU A 172 -21.09 -36.16 -1.77
N LYS A 173 -20.77 -35.10 -2.50
CA LYS A 173 -21.76 -34.36 -3.30
C LYS A 173 -22.44 -35.29 -4.31
N TYR A 174 -21.67 -36.07 -5.07
CA TYR A 174 -22.21 -37.02 -6.03
C TYR A 174 -23.07 -38.10 -5.35
N ARG A 175 -22.64 -38.61 -4.19
CA ARG A 175 -23.41 -39.56 -3.38
C ARG A 175 -24.74 -38.96 -2.93
N LEU A 176 -24.74 -37.73 -2.41
CA LEU A 176 -25.94 -37.02 -1.97
C LEU A 176 -26.88 -36.70 -3.12
N GLU A 177 -26.37 -36.24 -4.27
CA GLU A 177 -27.16 -36.00 -5.47
C GLU A 177 -27.83 -37.30 -5.94
N LYS A 178 -27.11 -38.43 -5.93
CA LYS A 178 -27.68 -39.73 -6.31
C LYS A 178 -28.71 -40.24 -5.30
N ILE A 179 -28.51 -40.02 -4.01
CA ILE A 179 -29.52 -40.35 -2.98
C ILE A 179 -30.75 -39.46 -3.16
N ALA A 180 -30.57 -38.17 -3.42
CA ALA A 180 -31.68 -37.24 -3.66
C ALA A 180 -32.45 -37.57 -4.94
N GLU A 181 -31.75 -37.92 -6.03
CA GLU A 181 -32.34 -38.40 -7.28
C GLU A 181 -33.09 -39.72 -7.08
N ALA A 182 -32.50 -40.67 -6.33
CA ALA A 182 -33.17 -41.92 -5.97
C ALA A 182 -34.43 -41.68 -5.12
N ASN A 183 -34.37 -40.79 -4.14
CA ASN A 183 -35.54 -40.42 -3.33
C ASN A 183 -36.62 -39.73 -4.16
N LYS A 184 -36.24 -38.81 -5.05
CA LYS A 184 -37.18 -38.15 -5.96
C LYS A 184 -37.87 -39.17 -6.86
N ASN A 185 -37.10 -40.08 -7.46
CA ASN A 185 -37.64 -41.13 -8.31
C ASN A 185 -38.53 -42.10 -7.53
N LYS A 186 -38.14 -42.44 -6.29
CA LYS A 186 -38.98 -43.26 -5.39
C LYS A 186 -40.32 -42.58 -5.11
N ILE A 187 -40.32 -41.28 -4.75
CA ILE A 187 -41.55 -40.53 -4.49
C ILE A 187 -42.43 -40.46 -5.73
N ILE A 188 -41.84 -40.25 -6.92
CA ILE A 188 -42.59 -40.24 -8.18
C ILE A 188 -43.22 -41.62 -8.42
N MET A 189 -42.45 -42.71 -8.31
CA MET A 189 -42.98 -44.07 -8.50
C MET A 189 -44.05 -44.43 -7.47
N GLU A 190 -43.88 -44.04 -6.19
CA GLU A 190 -44.90 -44.22 -5.16
C GLU A 190 -46.17 -43.42 -5.48
N SER A 191 -46.02 -42.17 -5.92
CA SER A 191 -47.16 -41.32 -6.30
C SER A 191 -47.88 -41.84 -7.56
N GLU A 192 -47.14 -42.36 -8.54
CA GLU A 192 -47.70 -43.00 -9.73
C GLU A 192 -48.41 -44.32 -9.37
N ALA A 193 -47.81 -45.15 -8.51
CA ALA A 193 -48.42 -46.38 -8.03
C ALA A 193 -49.69 -46.11 -7.21
N ASP A 194 -49.68 -45.07 -6.36
CA ASP A 194 -50.86 -44.66 -5.59
C ASP A 194 -51.97 -44.13 -6.53
N ALA A 195 -51.61 -43.34 -7.54
CA ALA A 195 -52.56 -42.86 -8.55
C ALA A 195 -53.15 -44.01 -9.39
N GLU A 196 -52.33 -44.97 -9.82
CA GLU A 196 -52.79 -46.18 -10.51
C GLU A 196 -53.68 -47.04 -9.62
N ALA A 197 -53.34 -47.20 -8.34
CA ALA A 197 -54.16 -47.92 -7.38
C ALA A 197 -55.50 -47.22 -7.12
N GLU A 198 -55.53 -45.89 -7.10
CA GLU A 198 -56.76 -45.11 -6.98
C GLU A 198 -57.63 -45.22 -8.24
N ILE A 199 -57.03 -45.18 -9.45
CA ILE A 199 -57.74 -45.42 -10.72
C ILE A 199 -58.33 -46.84 -10.72
N LEU A 200 -57.55 -47.87 -10.39
CA LEU A 200 -58.02 -49.25 -10.36
C LEU A 200 -59.15 -49.45 -9.34
N LYS A 201 -59.07 -48.82 -8.17
CA LYS A 201 -60.16 -48.81 -7.19
C LYS A 201 -61.39 -48.08 -7.73
N GLY A 202 -61.21 -46.93 -8.35
CA GLY A 202 -62.29 -46.17 -8.98
C GLY A 202 -62.99 -46.96 -10.10
N GLU A 203 -62.22 -47.67 -10.94
CA GLU A 203 -62.76 -48.57 -11.97
C GLU A 203 -63.48 -49.77 -11.36
N ALA A 204 -62.93 -50.37 -10.30
CA ALA A 204 -63.57 -51.48 -9.59
C ALA A 204 -64.88 -51.04 -8.92
N GLU A 205 -64.92 -49.84 -8.32
CA GLU A 205 -66.12 -49.24 -7.75
C GLU A 205 -67.14 -48.90 -8.83
N ALA A 206 -66.72 -48.31 -9.95
CA ALA A 206 -67.58 -48.02 -11.09
C ALA A 206 -68.20 -49.31 -11.67
N PHE A 207 -67.39 -50.36 -11.86
CA PHE A 207 -67.87 -51.67 -12.31
C PHE A 207 -68.83 -52.32 -11.30
N ALA A 208 -68.55 -52.19 -10.00
CA ALA A 208 -69.45 -52.69 -8.96
C ALA A 208 -70.79 -51.93 -8.92
N ILE A 209 -70.77 -50.61 -9.13
CA ILE A 209 -71.97 -49.77 -9.24
C ILE A 209 -72.74 -50.13 -10.51
N GLU A 210 -72.08 -50.28 -11.66
CA GLU A 210 -72.73 -50.66 -12.92
C GLU A 210 -73.35 -52.06 -12.84
N ALA A 211 -72.65 -53.03 -12.25
CA ALA A 211 -73.18 -54.37 -12.02
C ALA A 211 -74.38 -54.36 -11.07
N ARG A 212 -74.35 -53.56 -9.99
CA ARG A 212 -75.50 -53.37 -9.09
C ARG A 212 -76.66 -52.69 -9.81
N ALA A 213 -76.41 -51.62 -10.54
CA ALA A 213 -77.43 -50.88 -11.29
C ALA A 213 -78.07 -51.75 -12.38
N LYS A 214 -77.29 -52.59 -13.07
CA LYS A 214 -77.81 -53.55 -14.05
C LYS A 214 -78.63 -54.66 -13.37
N ALA A 215 -78.18 -55.18 -12.23
CA ALA A 215 -78.96 -56.14 -11.46
C ALA A 215 -80.28 -55.55 -10.94
N GLU A 216 -80.27 -54.30 -10.49
CA GLU A 216 -81.46 -53.54 -10.10
C GLU A 216 -82.38 -53.26 -11.29
N ALA A 217 -81.83 -52.90 -12.45
CA ALA A 217 -82.58 -52.69 -13.68
C ALA A 217 -83.23 -53.99 -14.18
N GLU A 218 -82.53 -55.13 -14.12
CA GLU A 218 -83.08 -56.44 -14.46
C GLU A 218 -84.15 -56.90 -13.44
N GLN A 219 -83.95 -56.61 -12.15
CA GLN A 219 -84.98 -56.83 -11.13
C GLN A 219 -86.23 -55.98 -11.38
N MET A 220 -86.07 -54.70 -11.69
CA MET A 220 -87.18 -53.81 -12.03
C MET A 220 -87.87 -54.22 -13.33
N ALA A 221 -87.13 -54.67 -14.34
CA ALA A 221 -87.69 -55.18 -15.59
C ALA A 221 -88.49 -56.46 -15.35
N LYS A 222 -87.98 -57.42 -14.58
CA LYS A 222 -88.73 -58.63 -14.19
C LYS A 222 -89.96 -58.31 -13.35
N LYS A 223 -89.87 -57.33 -12.44
CA LYS A 223 -91.05 -56.81 -11.73
C LYS A 223 -92.05 -56.19 -12.71
N ALA A 224 -91.60 -55.37 -13.67
CA ALA A 224 -92.47 -54.74 -14.67
C ALA A 224 -93.13 -55.76 -15.62
N ASP A 225 -92.44 -56.83 -16.01
CA ASP A 225 -93.00 -57.89 -16.85
C ASP A 225 -93.97 -58.77 -16.05
N ALA A 226 -93.70 -59.06 -14.78
CA ALA A 226 -94.70 -59.66 -13.88
C ALA A 226 -95.95 -58.79 -13.73
N TRP A 227 -95.82 -57.46 -13.80
CA TRP A 227 -96.95 -56.53 -13.71
C TRP A 227 -97.73 -56.44 -15.05
N LYS A 228 -97.12 -56.77 -16.19
CA LYS A 228 -97.78 -56.79 -17.50
C LYS A 228 -98.67 -58.01 -17.75
N GLU A 229 -98.46 -59.12 -17.05
CA GLU A 229 -99.32 -60.32 -17.17
C GLU A 229 -100.57 -60.26 -16.26
N TYR A 230 -100.57 -59.44 -15.21
CA TYR A 230 -101.72 -59.23 -14.30
C TYR A 230 -102.62 -58.05 -14.73
N LYS A 231 -103.08 -58.06 -15.99
CA LYS A 231 -103.67 -56.87 -16.65
C LYS A 231 -105.00 -56.34 -16.10
N ASP A 232 -105.81 -57.11 -15.37
CA ASP A 232 -107.15 -56.62 -14.93
C ASP A 232 -107.46 -56.80 -13.43
N ALA A 233 -106.62 -57.50 -12.66
CA ALA A 233 -106.85 -57.74 -11.22
C ALA A 233 -105.97 -56.88 -10.29
N ALA A 234 -104.75 -56.52 -10.71
CA ALA A 234 -103.80 -55.77 -9.89
C ALA A 234 -104.10 -54.27 -9.79
N VAL A 235 -104.83 -53.69 -10.75
CA VAL A 235 -105.28 -52.30 -10.67
C VAL A 235 -106.31 -52.14 -9.55
N LEU A 236 -107.20 -53.13 -9.35
CA LEU A 236 -108.15 -53.11 -8.25
C LEU A 236 -107.46 -53.30 -6.89
N GLU A 237 -106.46 -54.18 -6.82
CA GLU A 237 -105.68 -54.44 -5.58
C GLU A 237 -104.76 -53.26 -5.22
N MET A 238 -104.09 -52.62 -6.18
CA MET A 238 -103.35 -51.36 -5.94
C MET A 238 -104.27 -50.21 -5.54
N MET A 239 -105.49 -50.15 -6.09
CA MET A 239 -106.48 -49.14 -5.70
C MET A 239 -107.07 -49.42 -4.30
N LEU A 240 -107.21 -50.70 -3.92
CA LEU A 240 -107.58 -51.15 -2.56
C LEU A 240 -106.46 -50.95 -1.53
N ASP A 241 -105.18 -51.10 -1.90
CA ASP A 241 -104.01 -50.86 -1.02
C ASP A 241 -103.66 -49.37 -0.88
N SER A 242 -103.95 -48.57 -1.92
CA SER A 242 -103.78 -47.11 -1.87
C SER A 242 -104.99 -46.37 -1.29
N MET A 243 -106.19 -46.97 -1.28
CA MET A 243 -107.38 -46.40 -0.63
C MET A 243 -107.16 -46.04 0.85
N PRO A 244 -106.54 -46.89 1.69
CA PRO A 244 -106.20 -46.55 3.07
C PRO A 244 -105.21 -45.38 3.18
N LYS A 245 -104.24 -45.26 2.25
CA LYS A 245 -103.24 -44.17 2.27
C LYS A 245 -103.86 -42.83 1.85
N ILE A 246 -104.75 -42.84 0.86
CA ILE A 246 -105.51 -41.66 0.45
C ILE A 246 -106.51 -41.28 1.56
N ALA A 247 -107.20 -42.25 2.18
CA ALA A 247 -108.06 -42.00 3.34
C ALA A 247 -107.27 -41.44 4.53
N ALA A 248 -106.05 -41.93 4.79
CA ALA A 248 -105.17 -41.40 5.82
C ALA A 248 -104.75 -39.94 5.54
N GLU A 249 -104.44 -39.58 4.29
CA GLU A 249 -104.08 -38.19 3.96
C GLU A 249 -105.27 -37.24 3.85
N ILE A 250 -106.48 -37.73 3.55
CA ILE A 250 -107.70 -36.93 3.67
C ILE A 250 -108.10 -36.75 5.15
N ALA A 251 -107.77 -37.71 6.03
CA ALA A 251 -108.00 -37.61 7.46
C ALA A 251 -106.90 -36.83 8.21
N ALA A 252 -105.71 -36.67 7.64
CA ALA A 252 -104.59 -35.96 8.28
C ALA A 252 -104.93 -34.51 8.67
N PRO A 253 -105.63 -33.70 7.84
CA PRO A 253 -106.07 -32.36 8.23
C PRO A 253 -107.11 -32.36 9.36
N LEU A 254 -107.96 -33.39 9.45
CA LEU A 254 -108.94 -33.56 10.54
C LEU A 254 -108.27 -34.01 11.86
N SER A 255 -107.19 -34.79 11.79
CA SER A 255 -106.38 -35.20 12.95
C SER A 255 -105.52 -34.06 13.53
N GLN A 256 -105.07 -33.12 12.69
CA GLN A 256 -104.25 -31.97 13.12
C GLN A 256 -105.07 -30.76 13.65
N ALA A 257 -106.39 -30.72 13.46
CA ALA A 257 -107.23 -29.63 13.95
C ALA A 257 -107.60 -29.83 15.45
N LYS A 258 -106.73 -29.40 16.37
CA LYS A 258 -106.95 -29.49 17.83
C LYS A 258 -108.08 -28.62 18.40
N LYS A 259 -108.63 -27.66 17.65
CA LYS A 259 -109.75 -26.81 18.09
C LYS A 259 -110.55 -26.30 16.89
N ILE A 260 -111.67 -26.94 16.60
CA ILE A 260 -112.66 -26.46 15.63
C ILE A 260 -113.60 -25.52 16.40
N THR A 261 -113.51 -24.22 16.13
CA THR A 261 -114.37 -23.20 16.76
C THR A 261 -115.49 -22.87 15.78
N MET A 262 -116.67 -23.46 15.98
CA MET A 262 -117.84 -23.27 15.12
C MET A 262 -118.65 -22.07 15.65
N VAL A 263 -118.77 -21.01 14.86
CA VAL A 263 -119.61 -19.84 15.18
C VAL A 263 -120.97 -20.06 14.52
N SER A 264 -122.00 -20.31 15.32
CA SER A 264 -123.39 -20.40 14.85
C SER A 264 -124.08 -19.07 15.08
N ASP A 265 -124.55 -18.46 13.99
CA ASP A 265 -125.74 -17.62 14.01
C ASP A 265 -126.96 -18.54 14.11
N GLY A 266 -127.98 -18.16 14.88
CA GLY A 266 -128.93 -19.08 15.51
C GLY A 266 -129.93 -19.79 14.59
N SER A 267 -130.43 -20.92 15.09
CA SER A 267 -131.55 -21.77 14.62
C SER A 267 -131.26 -22.88 13.59
N GLY A 268 -130.69 -23.99 14.07
CA GLY A 268 -130.64 -25.28 13.37
C GLY A 268 -129.58 -26.20 14.00
N GLU A 269 -129.89 -27.49 14.20
CA GLU A 269 -129.07 -28.46 14.94
C GLU A 269 -127.57 -28.40 14.60
N ILE A 270 -126.74 -28.16 15.64
CA ILE A 270 -125.29 -28.06 15.57
C ILE A 270 -124.69 -29.42 15.93
N GLY A 271 -123.95 -30.05 15.02
CA GLY A 271 -123.30 -31.34 15.24
C GLY A 271 -122.74 -31.97 13.96
N ALA A 272 -121.97 -33.05 14.10
CA ALA A 272 -121.14 -33.72 13.08
C ALA A 272 -121.78 -33.97 11.70
N SER A 273 -123.10 -33.90 11.59
CA SER A 273 -123.91 -34.04 10.38
C SER A 273 -123.55 -33.05 9.25
N ARG A 274 -123.14 -31.80 9.56
CA ARG A 274 -122.63 -30.87 8.52
C ARG A 274 -121.18 -31.14 8.13
N LEU A 275 -120.33 -31.60 9.04
CA LEU A 275 -118.95 -32.01 8.73
C LEU A 275 -118.96 -33.26 7.83
N THR A 276 -119.80 -34.24 8.13
CA THR A 276 -120.00 -35.39 7.24
C THR A 276 -120.64 -34.97 5.92
N GLY A 277 -121.57 -34.01 5.92
CA GLY A 277 -122.13 -33.41 4.70
C GLY A 277 -121.12 -32.68 3.81
N GLU A 278 -120.23 -31.86 4.39
CA GLU A 278 -119.13 -31.20 3.67
C GLU A 278 -118.10 -32.22 3.17
N VAL A 279 -117.76 -33.25 3.95
CA VAL A 279 -116.88 -34.35 3.52
C VAL A 279 -117.51 -35.13 2.36
N LEU A 280 -118.82 -35.41 2.41
CA LEU A 280 -119.54 -36.06 1.30
C LEU A 280 -119.57 -35.16 0.06
N THR A 281 -119.69 -33.85 0.25
CA THR A 281 -119.64 -32.86 -0.83
C THR A 281 -118.24 -32.78 -1.45
N ILE A 282 -117.17 -32.81 -0.66
CA ILE A 282 -115.78 -32.88 -1.13
C ILE A 282 -115.52 -34.20 -1.86
N MET A 283 -116.02 -35.35 -1.36
CA MET A 283 -115.93 -36.64 -2.05
C MET A 283 -116.65 -36.64 -3.40
N SER A 284 -117.83 -35.99 -3.48
CA SER A 284 -118.55 -35.81 -4.74
C SER A 284 -117.82 -34.86 -5.70
N SER A 285 -117.17 -33.82 -5.16
CA SER A 285 -116.38 -32.87 -5.94
C SER A 285 -115.15 -33.56 -6.54
N VAL A 286 -114.45 -34.38 -5.78
CA VAL A 286 -113.32 -35.21 -6.28
C VAL A 286 -113.77 -36.12 -7.41
N SER A 287 -114.96 -36.74 -7.29
CA SER A 287 -115.53 -37.56 -8.37
C SER A 287 -115.79 -36.74 -9.64
N HIS A 288 -116.25 -35.49 -9.50
CA HIS A 288 -116.47 -34.56 -10.62
C HIS A 288 -115.14 -34.01 -11.21
N THR A 289 -114.11 -33.77 -10.39
CA THR A 289 -112.78 -33.31 -10.85
C THR A 289 -112.02 -34.43 -11.56
N VAL A 290 -112.15 -35.67 -11.10
CA VAL A 290 -111.63 -36.85 -11.79
C VAL A 290 -112.32 -37.00 -13.14
N LYS A 291 -113.64 -36.86 -13.22
CA LYS A 291 -114.39 -36.86 -14.50
C LYS A 291 -113.88 -35.78 -15.48
N GLN A 292 -113.56 -34.58 -15.01
CA GLN A 292 -113.03 -33.49 -15.84
C GLN A 292 -111.56 -33.66 -16.25
N LEU A 293 -110.74 -34.39 -15.48
CA LEU A 293 -109.30 -34.58 -15.76
C LEU A 293 -108.95 -35.92 -16.43
N THR A 294 -109.77 -36.97 -16.28
CA THR A 294 -109.46 -38.31 -16.80
C THR A 294 -110.47 -38.82 -17.83
N GLY A 295 -111.58 -38.11 -18.07
CA GLY A 295 -112.59 -38.49 -19.05
C GLY A 295 -113.35 -39.78 -18.74
N VAL A 296 -113.15 -40.36 -17.55
CA VAL A 296 -113.80 -41.61 -17.10
C VAL A 296 -114.98 -41.27 -16.19
N ASP A 297 -116.16 -41.73 -16.59
CA ASP A 297 -117.44 -41.41 -15.96
C ASP A 297 -117.95 -42.64 -15.17
N ILE A 298 -117.62 -42.70 -13.88
CA ILE A 298 -117.79 -43.89 -13.01
C ILE A 298 -119.28 -44.19 -12.73
N THR A 299 -120.17 -43.21 -12.89
CA THR A 299 -121.61 -43.36 -12.62
C THR A 299 -122.37 -44.03 -13.78
N THR A 300 -121.92 -43.84 -15.02
CA THR A 300 -122.54 -44.42 -16.24
C THR A 300 -122.17 -45.89 -16.43
N GLN A 301 -121.01 -46.32 -15.93
CA GLN A 301 -120.54 -47.71 -16.04
C GLN A 301 -121.17 -48.64 -14.98
N CYS A 302 -121.76 -48.07 -13.92
CA CYS A 302 -122.48 -48.83 -12.89
C CYS A 302 -123.94 -49.13 -13.30
N HIS A 303 -124.62 -48.24 -14.06
CA HIS A 303 -126.00 -48.45 -14.51
C HIS A 303 -126.14 -49.20 -15.85
N SER A 304 -125.13 -49.19 -16.73
CA SER A 304 -125.19 -49.93 -18.01
C SER A 304 -124.94 -51.44 -17.86
N ARG A 305 -124.38 -51.89 -16.73
CA ARG A 305 -124.09 -53.31 -16.46
C ARG A 305 -125.18 -54.06 -15.69
N SER A 306 -126.20 -53.39 -15.14
CA SER A 306 -127.32 -54.06 -14.44
C SER A 306 -128.48 -54.48 -15.36
N MET A 307 -128.54 -53.99 -16.60
CA MET A 307 -129.58 -54.35 -17.60
C MET A 307 -129.07 -55.21 -18.79
N GLY A 308 -127.83 -55.71 -18.74
CA GLY A 308 -127.27 -56.63 -19.75
C GLY A 308 -127.36 -58.12 -19.41
N ALA A 309 -127.88 -58.48 -18.23
CA ALA A 309 -128.00 -59.86 -17.77
C ALA A 309 -129.39 -60.45 -18.05
N THR A 310 -129.92 -60.31 -19.28
CA THR A 310 -131.04 -61.14 -19.80
C THR A 310 -131.04 -61.13 -21.34
N ARG A 311 -130.60 -62.24 -21.94
CA ARG A 311 -130.60 -62.69 -23.36
C ARG A 311 -129.29 -62.59 -24.16
N VAL A 312 -128.82 -63.81 -24.49
CA VAL A 312 -127.90 -64.28 -25.55
C VAL A 312 -126.45 -63.80 -25.47
#